data_AF-A0A2V7QCZ3-F1
#
_entry.id   AF-A0A2V7QCZ3-F1
#
_cell.length_a   1.000
_cell.length_b   1.000
_cell.length_c   1.000
_cell.angle_alpha   90.00
_cell.angle_beta   90.00
_cell.angle_gamma   90.00
#
_symmetry.space_group_name_H-M   'P 1'
#
loop_
_entity.id
_entity.type
_entity.pdbx_description
1 polymer ?
#
loop_
_entity_poly.entity_id
_entity_poly.type
_entity_poly.pdbx_seq_one_letter_code
_entity_poly.pdbx_strand_id
1 'polypeptide(L)'
;MDDGTLHAYLDGELSPAEAQGVDAHIAQCSACRGRLEEERALITRAGELLALAAPPDREVPPFRVGDAKPPTRLWWQVRLGLAWAATVAIALGIGTYLGRGG
;
A
#
# COMPACT_ATOMS: atom_id res chain seq x y z
N MET A 1 8.73 -8.52 34.77
CA MET A 1 8.51 -8.72 33.33
C MET A 1 8.57 -7.36 32.66
N ASP A 2 9.29 -7.25 31.55
CA ASP A 2 9.34 -6.01 30.75
C ASP A 2 8.08 -5.85 29.88
N ASP A 3 7.92 -4.65 29.33
CA ASP A 3 6.78 -4.26 28.53
C ASP A 3 6.78 -4.92 27.14
N GLY A 4 7.96 -5.03 26.51
CA GLY A 4 8.10 -5.63 25.18
C GLY A 4 7.70 -7.11 25.15
N THR A 5 8.07 -7.88 26.18
CA THR A 5 7.68 -9.29 26.31
C THR A 5 6.17 -9.44 26.53
N LEU A 6 5.53 -8.49 27.21
CA LEU A 6 4.08 -8.52 27.43
C LEU A 6 3.30 -8.23 26.14
N HIS A 7 3.79 -7.29 25.34
CA HIS A 7 3.24 -7.02 24.01
C HIS A 7 3.46 -8.20 23.05
N ALA A 8 4.67 -8.75 22.98
CA ALA A 8 4.94 -9.94 22.16
C ALA A 8 4.06 -11.14 22.56
N TYR A 9 3.74 -11.28 23.86
CA TYR A 9 2.77 -12.27 24.33
C TYR A 9 1.35 -11.99 23.81
N LEU A 10 0.89 -10.73 23.85
CA LEU A 10 -0.41 -10.32 23.33
C LEU A 10 -0.54 -10.50 21.81
N ASP A 11 0.53 -10.23 21.08
CA ASP A 11 0.59 -10.35 19.61
C ASP A 11 0.76 -11.80 19.15
N GLY A 12 1.03 -12.73 20.07
CA GLY A 12 1.24 -14.15 19.78
C GLY A 12 2.59 -14.45 19.12
N GLU A 13 3.58 -13.58 19.32
CA GLU A 13 4.91 -13.66 18.70
C GLU A 13 5.91 -14.49 19.50
N LEU A 14 5.57 -14.86 20.74
CA LEU A 14 6.44 -15.69 21.60
C LEU A 14 6.43 -17.15 21.17
N SER A 15 7.57 -17.83 21.34
CA SER A 15 7.61 -19.29 21.24
C SER A 15 6.76 -19.94 22.34
N PRO A 16 6.31 -21.20 22.15
CA PRO A 16 5.48 -21.88 23.16
C PRO A 16 6.13 -21.98 24.55
N ALA A 17 7.46 -22.11 24.61
CA ALA A 17 8.20 -22.18 25.87
C ALA A 17 8.24 -20.81 26.59
N GLU A 18 8.41 -19.73 25.85
CA GLU A 18 8.37 -18.37 26.39
C GLU A 18 6.97 -18.00 26.86
N ALA A 19 5.94 -18.34 26.08
CA ALA A 19 4.54 -18.12 26.45
C ALA A 19 4.18 -18.85 27.77
N GLN A 20 4.62 -20.09 27.96
CA GLN A 20 4.44 -20.80 29.23
C GLN A 20 5.12 -20.11 30.41
N GLY A 21 6.31 -19.54 30.20
CA GLY A 21 7.00 -18.76 31.23
C GLY A 21 6.22 -17.50 31.61
N VAL A 22 5.64 -16.83 30.62
CA VAL A 22 4.78 -15.65 30.82
C VAL A 22 3.48 -16.03 31.54
N ASP A 23 2.82 -17.12 31.15
CA ASP A 23 1.61 -17.64 31.82
C ASP A 23 1.88 -17.95 33.29
N ALA A 24 2.98 -18.63 33.59
CA ALA A 24 3.39 -18.95 34.95
C ALA A 24 3.66 -17.69 35.79
N HIS A 25 4.22 -16.63 35.18
CA HIS A 25 4.46 -15.35 35.83
C HIS A 25 3.15 -14.62 36.13
N ILE A 26 2.24 -14.51 35.17
CA ILE A 26 0.94 -13.82 35.31
C ILE A 26 0.04 -14.49 36.36
N ALA A 27 0.13 -15.83 36.46
CA ALA A 27 -0.57 -16.58 37.50
C ALA A 27 -0.15 -16.12 38.92
N GLN A 28 1.13 -15.80 39.11
CA GLN A 28 1.71 -15.47 40.41
C GLN A 28 1.80 -13.95 40.68
N CYS A 29 1.77 -13.11 39.66
CA CYS A 29 1.99 -11.67 39.77
C CYS A 29 0.72 -10.86 39.41
N SER A 30 0.03 -10.33 40.43
CA SER A 30 -1.18 -9.51 40.24
C SER A 30 -0.92 -8.22 39.47
N ALA A 31 0.25 -7.59 39.64
CA ALA A 31 0.60 -6.37 38.92
C ALA A 31 0.72 -6.59 37.41
N CYS A 32 1.35 -7.69 36.97
CA CYS A 32 1.43 -8.02 35.55
C CYS A 32 0.07 -8.46 34.99
N ARG A 33 -0.77 -9.09 35.81
CA ARG A 33 -2.13 -9.45 35.44
C ARG A 33 -3.01 -8.21 35.20
N GLY A 34 -2.94 -7.22 36.09
CA GLY A 34 -3.64 -5.95 35.92
C GLY A 34 -3.19 -5.20 34.66
N ARG A 35 -1.88 -5.13 34.41
CA ARG A 35 -1.36 -4.54 33.16
C ARG A 35 -1.87 -5.27 31.92
N LEU A 36 -1.87 -6.61 31.92
CA LEU A 36 -2.41 -7.39 30.80
C LEU A 36 -3.90 -7.10 30.55
N GLU A 37 -4.70 -6.97 31.62
CA GLU A 37 -6.12 -6.63 31.53
C GLU A 37 -6.33 -5.21 30.97
N GLU A 38 -5.51 -4.24 31.39
CA GLU A 38 -5.52 -2.87 30.87
C GLU A 38 -5.22 -2.84 29.37
N GLU A 39 -4.15 -3.51 28.92
CA GLU A 39 -3.78 -3.60 27.51
C GLU A 39 -4.87 -4.28 26.68
N ARG A 40 -5.45 -5.39 27.17
CA ARG A 40 -6.57 -6.08 26.50
C ARG A 40 -7.80 -5.17 26.37
N ALA A 41 -8.09 -4.37 27.40
CA ALA A 41 -9.19 -3.41 27.36
C ALA A 41 -8.94 -2.30 26.33
N LEU A 42 -7.70 -1.83 26.19
CA LEU A 42 -7.32 -0.86 25.16
C LEU A 42 -7.46 -1.43 23.75
N ILE A 43 -6.94 -2.65 23.51
CA ILE A 43 -7.06 -3.35 22.22
C ILE A 43 -8.54 -3.53 21.84
N THR A 44 -9.37 -3.94 22.80
CA THR A 44 -10.82 -4.15 22.58
C THR A 44 -11.49 -2.85 22.14
N ARG A 45 -11.28 -1.74 22.87
CA ARG A 45 -11.85 -0.43 22.52
C ARG A 45 -11.36 0.08 21.17
N ALA A 46 -10.08 -0.10 20.87
CA ALA A 46 -9.52 0.25 19.57
C ALA A 46 -10.18 -0.56 18.44
N GLY A 47 -10.37 -1.87 18.66
CA GLY A 47 -11.08 -2.75 17.74
C GLY A 47 -12.53 -2.32 17.50
N GLU A 48 -13.25 -1.92 18.55
CA GLU A 48 -14.61 -1.37 18.44
C GLU A 48 -14.66 -0.10 17.57
N LEU A 49 -13.73 0.82 17.78
CA LEU A 49 -13.63 2.05 16.99
C LEU A 49 -13.28 1.76 15.51
N LEU A 50 -12.36 0.84 15.28
CA LEU A 50 -11.99 0.42 13.91
C LEU A 50 -13.14 -0.28 13.21
N ALA A 51 -13.95 -1.07 13.92
CA ALA A 51 -15.13 -1.71 13.36
C ALA A 51 -16.17 -0.69 12.85
N LEU A 52 -16.32 0.47 13.52
CA LEU A 52 -17.18 1.56 13.05
C LEU A 52 -16.69 2.21 11.75
N ALA A 53 -15.37 2.19 11.52
CA ALA A 53 -14.73 2.71 10.32
C ALA A 53 -14.50 1.63 9.25
N ALA A 54 -14.92 0.38 9.50
CA ALA A 54 -14.66 -0.72 8.59
C ALA A 54 -15.35 -0.44 7.23
N PRO A 55 -14.60 -0.50 6.12
CA PRO A 55 -15.22 -0.40 4.81
C PRO A 55 -16.21 -1.56 4.62
N PRO A 56 -17.28 -1.38 3.83
CA PRO A 56 -18.18 -2.47 3.51
C PRO A 56 -17.40 -3.62 2.89
N ASP A 57 -17.81 -4.85 3.21
CA ASP A 57 -17.22 -6.05 2.62
C ASP A 57 -17.36 -5.97 1.09
N ARG A 58 -16.24 -6.21 0.40
CA ARG A 58 -16.16 -6.16 -1.06
C ARG A 58 -15.55 -7.46 -1.52
N GLU A 59 -16.19 -8.09 -2.49
CA GLU A 59 -15.59 -9.22 -3.20
C GLU A 59 -14.26 -8.78 -3.81
N VAL A 60 -13.16 -9.32 -3.25
CA VAL A 60 -11.82 -9.09 -3.77
C VAL A 60 -11.61 -10.08 -4.92
N PRO A 61 -11.47 -9.62 -6.17
CA PRO A 61 -11.19 -10.53 -7.26
C PRO A 61 -9.86 -11.25 -7.01
N PRO A 62 -9.72 -12.50 -7.48
CA PRO A 62 -8.50 -13.28 -7.27
C PRO A 62 -7.29 -12.52 -7.81
N PHE A 63 -6.22 -12.46 -7.03
CA PHE A 63 -4.97 -11.84 -7.46
C PHE A 63 -4.40 -12.60 -8.66
N ARG A 64 -4.35 -11.95 -9.81
CA ARG A 64 -3.78 -12.51 -11.05
C ARG A 64 -2.46 -11.85 -11.34
N VAL A 65 -1.38 -12.61 -11.16
CA VAL A 65 -0.04 -12.22 -11.60
C VAL A 65 -0.03 -12.22 -13.13
N GLY A 66 0.12 -11.05 -13.75
CA GLY A 66 0.24 -10.92 -15.22
C GLY A 66 -0.74 -9.94 -15.88
N ASP A 67 -1.76 -9.45 -15.17
CA ASP A 67 -2.77 -8.54 -15.72
C ASP A 67 -2.33 -7.05 -15.77
N ALA A 68 -1.02 -6.79 -15.71
CA ALA A 68 -0.50 -5.46 -15.95
C ALA A 68 -0.68 -5.10 -17.43
N LYS A 69 -1.77 -4.38 -17.75
CA LYS A 69 -2.00 -3.88 -19.11
C LYS A 69 -0.81 -3.02 -19.52
N PRO A 70 -0.08 -3.37 -20.61
CA PRO A 70 1.04 -2.55 -21.05
C PRO A 70 0.52 -1.15 -21.42
N PRO A 71 1.32 -0.09 -21.24
CA PRO A 71 0.91 1.28 -21.57
C PRO A 71 0.78 1.42 -23.10
N THR A 72 -0.37 1.03 -23.66
CA THR A 72 -0.65 1.09 -25.11
C THR A 72 -0.81 2.51 -25.65
N ARG A 73 -0.90 3.52 -24.76
CA ARG A 73 -1.21 4.90 -25.13
C ARG A 73 0.00 5.73 -25.56
N LEU A 74 1.20 5.39 -25.10
CA LEU A 74 2.38 6.23 -25.30
C LEU A 74 2.82 6.27 -26.77
N TRP A 75 2.76 5.15 -27.47
CA TRP A 75 3.27 5.06 -28.84
C TRP A 75 2.37 5.75 -29.87
N TRP A 76 1.06 5.82 -29.62
CA TRP A 76 0.11 6.52 -30.51
C TRP A 76 0.28 8.04 -30.45
N GLN A 77 0.63 8.59 -29.28
CA GLN A 77 0.89 10.03 -29.11
C GLN A 77 2.13 10.51 -29.87
N VAL A 78 3.18 9.69 -29.98
CA VAL A 78 4.40 10.06 -30.72
C VAL A 78 4.20 9.99 -32.24
N ARG A 79 3.40 9.04 -32.73
CA ARG A 79 3.13 8.89 -34.17
C ARG A 79 2.28 10.03 -34.75
N LEU A 80 1.39 10.62 -33.94
CA LEU A 80 0.53 11.71 -34.39
C LEU A 80 1.31 12.99 -34.72
N GLY A 81 2.36 13.29 -33.96
CA GLY A 81 3.23 14.45 -34.22
C GLY A 81 4.04 14.31 -35.51
N LEU A 82 4.45 13.08 -35.85
CA LEU A 82 5.26 12.81 -37.04
C LEU A 82 4.46 12.94 -38.36
N ALA A 83 3.13 12.80 -38.30
CA ALA A 83 2.25 12.91 -39.47
C ALA A 83 2.25 14.33 -40.10
N TRP A 84 2.58 15.37 -39.33
CA TRP A 84 2.60 16.76 -39.81
C TRP A 84 3.95 17.18 -40.41
N ALA A 85 4.97 16.32 -40.36
CA ALA A 85 6.32 16.67 -40.80
C ALA A 85 6.38 17.06 -42.30
N ALA A 86 5.58 16.40 -43.15
CA ALA A 86 5.53 16.72 -44.58
C ALA A 86 4.94 18.13 -44.83
N THR A 87 3.88 18.51 -44.11
CA THR A 87 3.25 19.83 -44.27
C THR A 87 4.19 20.96 -43.83
N VAL A 88 4.89 20.77 -42.70
CA VAL A 88 5.89 21.74 -42.21
C VAL A 88 7.05 21.86 -43.19
N ALA A 89 7.55 20.73 -43.72
CA ALA A 89 8.64 20.74 -44.70
C ALA A 89 8.23 21.44 -46.01
N ILE A 90 7.01 21.21 -46.51
CA ILE A 90 6.49 21.89 -47.72
C ILE A 90 6.34 23.39 -47.47
N ALA A 91 5.76 23.79 -46.33
CA ALA A 91 5.57 25.21 -46.01
C ALA A 91 6.90 25.98 -45.89
N LEU A 92 7.90 25.39 -45.21
CA LEU A 92 9.24 25.98 -45.09
C LEU A 92 9.98 25.99 -46.43
N GLY A 93 9.85 24.92 -47.23
CA GLY A 93 10.43 24.83 -48.57
C GLY A 93 9.90 25.92 -49.51
N ILE A 94 8.58 26.13 -49.54
CA ILE A 94 7.95 27.17 -50.37
C ILE A 94 8.34 28.58 -49.88
N GLY A 95 8.37 28.82 -48.57
CA GLY A 95 8.73 30.11 -48.00
C GLY A 95 10.17 30.53 -48.31
N THR A 96 11.11 29.59 -48.22
CA THR A 96 12.53 29.85 -48.54
C THR A 96 12.78 29.98 -50.04
N TYR A 97 12.03 29.25 -50.88
CA TYR A 97 12.13 29.33 -52.33
C TYR A 97 11.62 30.68 -52.87
N LEU A 98 10.47 31.16 -52.37
CA LEU A 98 9.90 32.45 -52.79
C LEU A 98 10.67 33.64 -52.20
N GLY A 99 11.22 33.53 -50.99
CA GLY A 99 11.96 34.60 -50.33
C GLY A 99 13.38 34.85 -50.86
N ARG A 100 13.96 33.91 -51.62
CA ARG A 100 15.32 34.04 -52.19
C ARG A 100 15.32 34.51 -53.66
N GLY A 101 14.15 34.63 -54.28
CA GLY A 101 13.97 35.04 -55.68
C GLY A 101 13.45 36.47 -55.90
N GLY A 102 13.41 37.30 -54.85
CA GLY A 102 13.03 38.72 -54.92
C GLY A 102 14.23 39.65 -54.77
#